data_AF-A0A838MXV7-F1
#
_entry.id   AF-A0A838MXV7-F1
#
_cell.length_a   1.000
_cell.length_b   1.000
_cell.length_c   1.000
_cell.angle_alpha   90.00
_cell.angle_beta   90.00
_cell.angle_gamma   90.00
#
_symmetry.space_group_name_H-M   'P 1'
#
loop_
_entity.id
_entity.type
_entity.pdbx_description
1 polymer ?
#
loop_
_entity_poly.entity_id
_entity_poly.type
_entity_poly.pdbx_seq_one_letter_code
_entity_poly.pdbx_strand_id
1 'polypeptide(L)'
;MSTQTPLELKKTVNLPKTNFAQKANLGQSEPARLRHWTELDLYGLVRQAHEGRPKFILHDGPPYANADIHIGTALNKIVKDFVVKSRTMRGFDAPFVPGY
;
A
#
# COMPACT_ATOMS: atom_id res chain seq x y z
N MET A 1 -30.17 -3.53 55.18
CA MET A 1 -29.78 -4.18 53.92
C MET A 1 -29.60 -3.08 52.89
N SER A 2 -28.36 -2.71 52.54
CA SER A 2 -28.10 -1.72 51.49
C SER A 2 -27.40 -2.40 50.33
N THR A 3 -28.16 -2.62 49.26
CA THR A 3 -27.69 -3.08 47.96
C THR A 3 -27.04 -1.90 47.23
N GLN A 4 -25.77 -1.60 47.51
CA GLN A 4 -24.98 -0.72 46.65
C GLN A 4 -24.40 -1.56 45.50
N THR A 5 -24.76 -1.19 44.28
CA THR A 5 -24.21 -1.78 43.06
C THR A 5 -22.70 -1.55 43.02
N PRO A 6 -21.85 -2.59 42.83
CA PRO A 6 -20.41 -2.42 42.77
C PRO A 6 -20.00 -1.46 41.64
N LEU A 7 -19.14 -0.49 41.96
CA LEU A 7 -18.68 0.51 41.01
C LEU A 7 -17.73 -0.13 39.99
N GLU A 8 -18.10 -0.17 38.70
CA GLU A 8 -17.29 -0.82 37.66
C GLU A 8 -16.12 0.07 37.18
N LEU A 9 -14.98 -0.04 37.86
CA LEU A 9 -13.74 0.69 37.57
C LEU A 9 -13.23 0.54 36.13
N LYS A 10 -13.55 -0.57 35.43
CA LYS A 10 -13.18 -0.75 34.01
C LYS A 10 -13.81 0.31 33.09
N LYS A 11 -14.98 0.85 33.45
CA LYS A 11 -15.69 1.88 32.67
C LYS A 11 -15.15 3.28 32.92
N THR A 12 -14.34 3.49 33.96
CA THR A 12 -13.77 4.79 34.31
C THR A 12 -12.40 5.04 33.66
N VAL A 13 -11.90 4.10 32.84
CA VAL A 13 -10.58 4.18 32.19
C VAL A 13 -10.73 4.40 30.69
N ASN A 14 -10.00 5.37 30.15
CA ASN A 14 -9.95 5.65 28.71
C ASN A 14 -9.01 4.68 28.00
N LEU A 15 -9.52 3.51 27.64
CA LEU A 15 -8.77 2.52 26.86
C LEU A 15 -8.82 2.84 25.35
N PRO A 16 -7.71 2.65 24.61
CA PRO A 16 -7.71 2.73 23.16
C PRO A 16 -8.69 1.72 22.56
N LYS A 17 -9.53 2.19 21.63
CA LYS A 17 -10.47 1.36 20.87
C LYS A 17 -10.13 1.49 19.39
N THR A 18 -9.93 0.36 18.72
CA THR A 18 -9.66 0.34 17.29
C THR A 18 -10.30 -0.88 16.65
N ASN A 19 -10.81 -0.70 15.44
CA ASN A 19 -11.25 -1.80 14.59
C ASN A 19 -10.07 -2.41 13.81
N PHE A 20 -8.87 -1.85 13.96
CA PHE A 20 -7.65 -2.36 13.33
C PHE A 20 -7.25 -3.70 13.98
N ALA A 21 -7.24 -4.76 13.18
CA ALA A 21 -6.88 -6.09 13.64
C ALA A 21 -5.40 -6.14 14.03
N GLN A 22 -5.09 -6.75 15.19
CA GLN A 22 -3.71 -6.97 15.62
C GLN A 22 -2.96 -7.98 14.73
N LYS A 23 -3.69 -8.91 14.10
CA LYS A 23 -3.13 -9.90 13.17
C LYS A 23 -3.33 -9.43 11.73
N ALA A 24 -2.25 -9.34 10.96
CA ALA A 24 -2.28 -8.76 9.61
C ALA A 24 -3.03 -9.62 8.56
N ASN A 25 -2.91 -10.95 8.67
CA ASN A 25 -3.55 -11.90 7.74
C ASN A 25 -3.29 -11.57 6.26
N LEU A 26 -2.03 -11.28 5.91
CA LEU A 26 -1.63 -10.71 4.62
C LEU A 26 -2.04 -11.56 3.41
N GLY A 27 -1.99 -12.88 3.52
CA GLY A 27 -2.41 -13.78 2.44
C GLY A 27 -3.86 -13.59 1.99
N GLN A 28 -4.74 -13.05 2.85
CA GLN A 28 -6.13 -12.70 2.49
C GLN A 28 -6.30 -11.20 2.22
N SER A 29 -5.63 -10.34 3.01
CA SER A 29 -5.82 -8.89 2.92
C SER A 29 -5.10 -8.24 1.73
N GLU A 30 -3.96 -8.79 1.28
CA GLU A 30 -3.23 -8.26 0.12
C GLU A 30 -4.01 -8.47 -1.19
N PRO A 31 -4.54 -9.67 -1.52
CA PRO A 31 -5.37 -9.83 -2.71
C PRO A 31 -6.62 -8.95 -2.71
N ALA A 32 -7.27 -8.79 -1.56
CA ALA A 32 -8.44 -7.91 -1.42
C ALA A 32 -8.07 -6.44 -1.68
N ARG A 33 -6.92 -5.99 -1.17
CA ARG A 33 -6.40 -4.63 -1.38
C ARG A 33 -6.04 -4.38 -2.84
N LEU A 34 -5.39 -5.33 -3.49
CA LEU A 34 -5.05 -5.23 -4.92
C LEU A 34 -6.30 -5.12 -5.79
N ARG A 35 -7.33 -5.95 -5.53
CA ARG A 35 -8.63 -5.84 -6.23
C ARG A 35 -9.25 -4.46 -6.09
N HIS A 36 -9.30 -3.96 -4.86
CA HIS A 36 -9.83 -2.63 -4.58
C HIS A 36 -9.06 -1.51 -5.32
N TRP A 37 -7.73 -1.57 -5.36
CA TRP A 37 -6.92 -0.60 -6.10
C TRP A 37 -7.16 -0.66 -7.61
N THR A 38 -7.36 -1.86 -8.17
CA THR A 38 -7.68 -2.04 -9.59
C THR A 38 -9.07 -1.50 -9.91
N GLU A 39 -10.09 -1.81 -9.09
CA GLU A 39 -11.47 -1.33 -9.28
C GLU A 39 -11.57 0.19 -9.25
N LEU A 40 -10.76 0.84 -8.41
CA LEU A 40 -10.70 2.30 -8.29
C LEU A 40 -9.87 2.99 -9.40
N ASP A 41 -9.14 2.23 -10.22
CA ASP A 41 -8.06 2.75 -11.06
C ASP A 41 -7.09 3.67 -10.28
N LEU A 42 -6.61 3.17 -9.15
CA LEU A 42 -5.76 3.97 -8.24
C LEU A 42 -4.54 4.54 -8.96
N TYR A 43 -3.94 3.78 -9.88
CA TYR A 43 -2.81 4.28 -10.66
C TYR A 43 -3.22 5.47 -11.53
N GLY A 44 -4.33 5.38 -12.29
CA GLY A 44 -4.85 6.50 -13.08
C GLY A 44 -5.13 7.74 -12.24
N LEU A 45 -5.74 7.59 -11.07
CA LEU A 45 -5.99 8.69 -10.12
C LEU A 45 -4.68 9.36 -9.67
N VAL A 46 -3.65 8.57 -9.36
CA VAL A 46 -2.33 9.10 -9.00
C VAL A 46 -1.68 9.83 -10.18
N ARG A 47 -1.82 9.32 -11.41
CA ARG A 47 -1.32 10.00 -12.62
C ARG A 47 -1.98 11.35 -12.81
N GLN A 48 -3.30 11.42 -12.69
CA GLN A 48 -4.07 12.65 -12.83
C GLN A 48 -3.69 13.68 -11.76
N ALA A 49 -3.56 13.27 -10.50
CA ALA A 49 -3.20 14.17 -9.39
C ALA A 49 -1.78 14.78 -9.51
N HIS A 50 -0.93 14.19 -10.35
CA HIS A 50 0.45 14.59 -10.56
C HIS A 50 0.71 15.19 -11.96
N GLU A 51 -0.34 15.42 -12.75
CA GLU A 51 -0.22 16.06 -14.06
C GLU A 51 0.41 17.46 -13.95
N GLY A 52 1.32 17.79 -14.89
CA GLY A 52 2.02 19.07 -14.93
C GLY A 52 3.17 19.24 -13.93
N ARG A 53 3.40 18.28 -13.02
CA ARG A 53 4.53 18.34 -12.09
C ARG A 53 5.86 17.97 -12.76
N PRO A 54 7.02 18.33 -12.16
CA PRO A 54 8.33 17.92 -12.69
C PRO A 54 8.42 16.40 -12.85
N LYS A 55 8.83 15.94 -14.04
CA LYS A 55 8.87 14.51 -14.35
C LYS A 55 10.06 13.81 -13.71
N PHE A 56 9.84 12.59 -13.24
CA PHE A 56 10.89 11.66 -12.87
C PHE A 56 10.66 10.35 -13.64
N ILE A 57 11.57 9.99 -14.54
CA ILE A 57 11.42 8.80 -15.38
C ILE A 57 12.42 7.74 -14.93
N LEU A 58 11.89 6.58 -14.51
CA LEU A 58 12.69 5.38 -14.28
C LEU A 58 12.48 4.45 -15.48
N HIS A 59 13.51 4.27 -16.28
CA HIS A 59 13.49 3.33 -17.40
C HIS A 59 13.54 1.89 -16.88
N ASP A 60 12.47 1.12 -17.13
CA ASP A 60 12.42 -0.29 -16.80
C ASP A 60 13.01 -1.11 -17.97
N GLY A 61 14.11 -1.83 -17.71
CA GLY A 61 14.65 -2.78 -18.67
C GLY A 61 13.67 -3.96 -18.86
N PRO A 62 13.32 -4.35 -20.10
CA PRO A 62 12.42 -5.46 -20.35
C PRO A 62 13.07 -6.76 -19.83
N PRO A 63 12.36 -7.54 -18.98
CA PRO A 63 12.84 -8.85 -18.58
C PRO A 63 12.76 -9.81 -19.78
N TYR A 64 13.64 -10.80 -19.83
CA TYR A 64 13.45 -11.91 -20.77
C TYR A 64 12.18 -12.69 -20.39
N ALA A 65 11.25 -12.82 -21.33
CA ALA A 65 9.94 -13.46 -21.11
C ALA A 65 9.98 -15.01 -21.11
N ASN A 66 11.14 -15.62 -20.86
CA ASN A 66 11.40 -17.03 -21.17
C ASN A 66 11.41 -17.97 -19.96
N ALA A 67 11.30 -17.44 -18.73
CA ALA A 67 11.47 -18.23 -17.52
C ALA A 67 10.57 -17.71 -16.38
N ASP A 68 10.34 -18.57 -15.39
CA ASP A 68 9.63 -18.22 -14.18
C ASP A 68 10.35 -17.11 -13.39
N ILE A 69 9.55 -16.28 -12.74
CA ILE A 69 10.04 -15.20 -11.88
C ILE A 69 10.77 -15.81 -10.68
N HIS A 70 12.03 -15.43 -10.50
CA HIS A 70 12.83 -15.77 -9.33
C HIS A 70 12.98 -14.55 -8.39
N ILE A 71 13.57 -14.77 -7.21
CA ILE A 71 13.70 -13.74 -6.18
C ILE A 71 14.48 -12.49 -6.64
N GLY A 72 15.40 -12.63 -7.59
CA GLY A 72 16.12 -11.50 -8.18
C GLY A 72 15.22 -10.60 -9.01
N THR A 73 14.26 -11.18 -9.74
CA THR A 73 13.23 -10.42 -10.46
C THR A 73 12.30 -9.71 -9.49
N ALA A 74 11.89 -10.38 -8.40
CA ALA A 74 11.07 -9.76 -7.35
C ALA A 74 11.79 -8.56 -6.70
N LEU A 75 13.05 -8.75 -6.29
CA LEU A 75 13.87 -7.69 -5.70
C LEU A 75 13.99 -6.49 -6.65
N ASN A 76 14.28 -6.74 -7.93
CA ASN A 76 14.41 -5.69 -8.94
C ASN A 76 13.14 -4.83 -9.03
N LYS A 77 11.96 -5.47 -9.13
CA LYS A 77 10.69 -4.76 -9.26
C LYS A 77 10.28 -4.05 -7.97
N ILE A 78 10.52 -4.64 -6.80
CA ILE A 78 10.23 -4.00 -5.50
C ILE A 78 11.05 -2.72 -5.33
N VAL A 79 12.35 -2.74 -5.65
CA VAL A 79 13.20 -1.55 -5.51
C VAL A 79 12.79 -0.45 -6.50
N LYS A 80 12.47 -0.80 -7.75
CA LYS A 80 11.97 0.16 -8.73
C LYS A 80 10.65 0.80 -8.28
N ASP A 81 9.72 0.00 -7.79
CA ASP A 81 8.44 0.47 -7.24
C ASP A 81 8.64 1.41 -6.04
N PHE A 82 9.55 1.07 -5.12
CA PHE A 82 9.90 1.94 -3.99
C PHE A 82 10.42 3.31 -4.45
N VAL A 83 11.33 3.35 -5.43
CA VAL A 83 11.87 4.60 -5.97
C VAL A 83 10.77 5.43 -6.63
N VAL A 84 9.93 4.82 -7.47
CA VAL A 84 8.82 5.52 -8.15
C VAL A 84 7.86 6.09 -7.12
N LYS A 85 7.39 5.29 -6.16
CA LYS A 85 6.46 5.75 -5.12
C LYS A 85 7.05 6.87 -4.27
N SER A 86 8.32 6.76 -3.88
CA SER A 86 9.02 7.81 -3.15
C SER A 86 9.08 9.12 -3.93
N ARG A 87 9.36 9.07 -5.23
CA ARG A 87 9.39 10.27 -6.10
C ARG A 87 8.01 10.86 -6.30
N THR A 88 6.99 10.03 -6.50
CA THR A 88 5.59 10.48 -6.54
C THR A 88 5.22 11.19 -5.24
N MET A 89 5.46 10.57 -4.07
CA MET A 89 5.16 11.18 -2.76
C MET A 89 5.95 12.47 -2.48
N ARG A 90 7.12 12.65 -3.11
CA ARG A 90 7.92 13.89 -3.08
C ARG A 90 7.44 14.97 -4.05
N GLY A 91 6.34 14.72 -4.77
CA GLY A 91 5.69 15.69 -5.64
C GLY A 91 6.12 15.62 -7.11
N PHE A 92 6.89 14.62 -7.52
CA PHE A 92 7.22 14.44 -8.94
C PHE A 92 6.07 13.77 -9.69
N ASP A 93 6.02 14.01 -11.00
CA ASP A 93 5.28 13.20 -11.94
C ASP A 93 6.12 11.97 -12.33
N ALA A 94 5.92 10.83 -11.65
CA ALA A 94 6.74 9.63 -11.82
C ALA A 94 5.96 8.44 -12.40
N PRO A 95 5.76 8.37 -13.74
CA PRO A 95 5.15 7.20 -14.38
C PRO A 95 6.10 6.00 -14.32
N PHE A 96 5.53 4.81 -14.12
CA PHE A 96 6.24 3.55 -14.28
C PHE A 96 5.56 2.71 -15.35
N VAL A 97 6.29 2.45 -16.44
CA VAL A 97 5.82 1.62 -17.55
C VAL A 97 6.73 0.39 -17.61
N PRO A 98 6.22 -0.80 -17.27
CA PRO A 98 7.00 -2.01 -17.36
C PRO A 98 7.37 -2.34 -18.82
N GLY A 99 8.62 -2.73 -19.05
CA GLY A 99 9.03 -3.34 -20.31
C GLY A 99 8.72 -4.84 -20.32
N TYR A 100 8.52 -5.40 -21.51
CA TYR A 100 8.40 -6.84 -21.78
C TYR A 100 9.17 -7.20 -23.04
#